data_AF-A0A0G0LPE2-F1
#
_entry.id   AF-A0A0G0LPE2-F1
#
_cell.length_a   1.000
_cell.length_b   1.000
_cell.length_c   1.000
_cell.angle_alpha   90.00
_cell.angle_beta   90.00
_cell.angle_gamma   90.00
#
_symmetry.space_group_name_H-M   'P 1'
#
loop_
_entity.id
_entity.type
_entity.pdbx_description
1 polymer ?
#
loop_
_entity_poly.entity_id
_entity_poly.type
_entity_poly.pdbx_seq_one_letter_code
_entity_poly.pdbx_strand_id
1 'polypeptide(L)'
;MRFSLRAFDEWQNIFLWSLLMKMVPKKIANLYSYVRFLDNTIDDMGKSREERLEFLEQEKNLLMADKHQIYNQVDITLQEKIMLLEIIETLAFDAMRCGIAVEFERLEENYKRQGLLIAELTGIFKTASDKTIANVYWAGVLFDTACDLEIDLKAGYLNCPAADEKGKKRWQRKITVEGFKLLPYAFKLLVSARNRYGFFVFLISTRFAYLSSRFLLVR
;
A
#
# COMPACT_ATOMS: atom_id res chain seq x y z
N MET A 1 -11.86 -8.07 -31.47
CA MET A 1 -10.77 -7.74 -30.53
C MET A 1 -11.18 -8.22 -29.13
N ARG A 2 -10.43 -9.15 -28.51
CA ARG A 2 -10.68 -9.52 -27.11
C ARG A 2 -9.99 -8.48 -26.24
N PHE A 3 -10.74 -7.60 -25.59
CA PHE A 3 -10.21 -6.79 -24.49
C PHE A 3 -9.83 -7.75 -23.36
N SER A 4 -8.56 -7.77 -22.95
CA SER A 4 -8.16 -8.53 -21.77
C SER A 4 -8.57 -7.75 -20.52
N LEU A 5 -9.01 -8.46 -19.48
CA LEU A 5 -9.36 -7.85 -18.20
C LEU A 5 -8.19 -7.02 -17.62
N ARG A 6 -6.94 -7.46 -17.85
CA ARG A 6 -5.73 -6.72 -17.49
C ARG A 6 -5.59 -5.38 -18.22
N ALA A 7 -5.89 -5.34 -19.52
CA ALA A 7 -5.87 -4.10 -20.29
C ALA A 7 -6.97 -3.13 -19.83
N PHE A 8 -8.10 -3.65 -19.34
CA PHE A 8 -9.16 -2.84 -18.73
C PHE A 8 -8.76 -2.31 -17.33
N ASP A 9 -8.07 -3.11 -16.51
CA ASP A 9 -7.48 -2.71 -15.21
C ASP A 9 -6.45 -1.59 -15.37
N GLU A 10 -5.52 -1.77 -16.31
CA GLU A 10 -4.51 -0.78 -16.64
C GLU A 10 -5.19 0.49 -17.19
N TRP A 11 -6.21 0.34 -18.05
CA TRP A 11 -6.98 1.47 -18.58
C TRP A 11 -7.78 2.22 -17.51
N GLN A 12 -8.47 1.55 -16.58
CA GLN A 12 -9.22 2.21 -15.51
C GLN A 12 -8.28 2.92 -14.53
N ASN A 13 -7.16 2.29 -14.15
CA ASN A 13 -6.15 2.93 -13.33
C ASN A 13 -5.55 4.14 -14.06
N ILE A 14 -5.17 4.01 -15.33
CA ILE A 14 -4.67 5.14 -16.14
C ILE A 14 -5.74 6.23 -16.26
N PHE A 15 -7.01 5.88 -16.47
CA PHE A 15 -8.10 6.85 -16.62
C PHE A 15 -8.36 7.60 -15.32
N LEU A 16 -8.56 6.90 -14.20
CA LEU A 16 -8.77 7.49 -12.87
C LEU A 16 -7.57 8.33 -12.45
N TRP A 17 -6.35 7.83 -12.65
CA TRP A 17 -5.14 8.60 -12.40
C TRP A 17 -5.02 9.79 -13.35
N SER A 18 -5.36 9.68 -14.63
CA SER A 18 -5.31 10.82 -15.56
C SER A 18 -6.32 11.91 -15.19
N LEU A 19 -7.48 11.53 -14.64
CA LEU A 19 -8.48 12.46 -14.13
C LEU A 19 -8.00 13.15 -12.85
N LEU A 20 -7.43 12.38 -11.93
CA LEU A 20 -6.86 12.89 -10.68
C LEU A 20 -5.63 13.77 -10.96
N MET A 21 -4.73 13.37 -11.86
CA MET A 21 -3.49 14.08 -12.19
C MET A 21 -3.72 15.43 -12.87
N LYS A 22 -4.88 15.66 -13.49
CA LYS A 22 -5.27 17.00 -13.97
C LYS A 22 -5.64 17.96 -12.82
N MET A 23 -6.02 17.41 -11.66
CA MET A 23 -6.42 18.17 -10.48
C MET A 23 -5.38 18.14 -9.35
N VAL A 24 -4.43 17.20 -9.40
CA VAL A 24 -3.37 17.02 -8.41
C VAL A 24 -2.18 17.89 -8.80
N PRO A 25 -1.73 18.82 -7.94
CA PRO A 25 -0.53 19.60 -8.18
C PRO A 25 0.68 18.73 -8.54
N LYS A 26 1.46 19.15 -9.54
CA LYS A 26 2.64 18.41 -10.05
C LYS A 26 3.59 17.94 -8.94
N LYS A 27 3.78 18.77 -7.91
CA LYS A 27 4.56 18.44 -6.71
C LYS A 27 4.05 17.18 -6.01
N ILE A 28 2.74 17.10 -5.79
CA ILE A 28 2.10 15.95 -5.13
C ILE A 28 2.21 14.69 -6.00
N ALA A 29 2.03 14.84 -7.31
CA ALA A 29 2.23 13.73 -8.25
C ALA A 29 3.64 13.15 -8.20
N ASN A 30 4.66 14.01 -8.15
CA ASN A 30 6.05 13.60 -8.05
C ASN A 30 6.38 12.94 -6.70
N LEU A 31 5.90 13.50 -5.59
CA LEU A 31 6.09 12.92 -4.25
C LEU A 31 5.43 11.54 -4.14
N TYR A 32 4.19 11.41 -4.63
CA TYR A 32 3.51 10.11 -4.69
C TYR A 32 4.25 9.11 -5.58
N SER A 33 4.72 9.55 -6.75
CA SER A 33 5.47 8.70 -7.68
C SER A 33 6.77 8.19 -7.05
N TYR A 34 7.45 9.02 -6.25
CA TYR A 34 8.62 8.60 -5.50
C TYR A 34 8.29 7.55 -4.44
N VAL A 35 7.27 7.78 -3.62
CA VAL A 35 6.82 6.79 -2.63
C VAL A 35 6.46 5.46 -3.30
N ARG A 36 5.77 5.52 -4.44
CA ARG A 36 5.40 4.32 -5.21
C ARG A 36 6.61 3.62 -5.83
N PHE A 37 7.63 4.37 -6.24
CA PHE A 37 8.89 3.81 -6.71
C PHE A 37 9.61 3.03 -5.61
N LEU A 38 9.67 3.58 -4.39
CA LEU A 38 10.22 2.88 -3.23
C LEU A 38 9.45 1.58 -2.95
N ASP A 39 8.13 1.68 -2.81
CA ASP A 39 7.20 0.57 -2.57
C ASP A 39 7.39 -0.58 -3.59
N ASN A 40 7.30 -0.27 -4.89
CA ASN A 40 7.52 -1.26 -5.95
C ASN A 40 8.92 -1.89 -5.92
N THR A 41 9.95 -1.15 -5.46
CA THR A 41 11.32 -1.67 -5.39
C THR A 41 11.48 -2.66 -4.23
N ILE A 42 10.68 -2.51 -3.17
CA ILE A 42 10.63 -3.47 -2.05
C ILE A 42 9.79 -4.69 -2.40
N ASP A 43 8.75 -4.51 -3.21
CA ASP A 43 7.93 -5.61 -3.72
C ASP A 43 8.60 -6.44 -4.81
N ASP A 44 9.74 -5.98 -5.35
CA ASP A 44 10.49 -6.71 -6.37
C ASP A 44 10.94 -8.08 -5.84
N MET A 45 10.27 -9.14 -6.33
CA MET A 45 10.51 -10.53 -5.96
C MET A 45 11.91 -11.02 -6.34
N GLY A 46 12.66 -10.28 -7.17
CA GLY A 46 14.03 -10.62 -7.54
C GLY A 46 15.08 -10.27 -6.48
N LYS A 47 14.76 -9.42 -5.51
CA LYS A 47 15.71 -8.93 -4.51
C LYS A 47 15.63 -9.69 -3.19
N SER A 48 16.78 -10.02 -2.62
CA SER A 48 16.90 -10.48 -1.23
C SER A 48 16.47 -9.40 -0.24
N ARG A 49 16.19 -9.83 0.99
CA ARG A 49 15.85 -8.91 2.10
C ARG A 49 16.98 -7.91 2.33
N GLU A 50 18.22 -8.36 2.30
CA GLU A 50 19.42 -7.55 2.51
C GLU A 50 19.55 -6.47 1.42
N GLU A 51 19.34 -6.83 0.14
CA GLU A 51 19.37 -5.87 -0.97
C GLU A 51 18.26 -4.82 -0.88
N ARG A 52 17.05 -5.21 -0.40
CA ARG A 52 15.94 -4.28 -0.17
C ARG A 52 16.28 -3.27 0.93
N LEU A 53 16.86 -3.74 2.04
CA LEU A 53 17.26 -2.87 3.15
C LEU A 53 18.43 -1.97 2.78
N GLU A 54 19.42 -2.49 2.05
CA GLU A 54 20.54 -1.68 1.55
C GLU A 54 20.05 -0.58 0.61
N PHE A 55 19.11 -0.90 -0.29
CA PHE A 55 18.48 0.10 -1.15
C PHE A 55 17.78 1.21 -0.35
N LEU A 56 16.96 0.86 0.65
CA LEU A 56 16.28 1.85 1.49
C LEU A 56 17.26 2.71 2.29
N GLU A 57 18.35 2.12 2.78
CA GLU A 57 19.38 2.85 3.50
C GLU A 57 20.14 3.80 2.57
N GLN A 58 20.41 3.40 1.32
CA GLN A 58 20.99 4.30 0.31
C GLN A 58 20.05 5.48 0.00
N GLU A 59 18.76 5.21 -0.22
CA GLU A 59 17.74 6.24 -0.46
C GLU A 59 17.64 7.22 0.72
N LYS A 60 17.63 6.69 1.95
CA LYS A 60 17.66 7.48 3.18
C LYS A 60 18.87 8.41 3.23
N ASN A 61 20.07 7.88 2.96
CA ASN A 61 21.31 8.65 2.97
C ASN A 61 21.32 9.74 1.88
N LEU A 62 20.79 9.44 0.69
CA LEU A 62 20.65 10.41 -0.40
C LEU A 62 19.68 11.55 -0.06
N LEU A 63 18.54 11.23 0.58
CA LEU A 63 17.59 12.23 1.07
C LEU A 63 18.23 13.08 2.17
N MET A 64 18.87 12.46 3.17
CA MET A 64 19.53 13.18 4.25
C MET A 64 20.59 14.16 3.75
N ALA A 65 21.37 13.76 2.74
CA ALA A 65 22.40 14.59 2.14
C ALA A 65 21.88 15.63 1.14
N ASP A 66 20.56 15.70 0.89
CA ASP A 66 19.93 16.53 -0.16
C ASP A 66 20.53 16.28 -1.56
N LYS A 67 20.98 15.05 -1.80
CA LYS A 67 21.59 14.60 -3.08
C LYS A 67 20.63 13.77 -3.92
N HIS A 68 19.45 13.45 -3.40
CA HIS A 68 18.49 12.62 -4.09
C HIS A 68 17.92 13.33 -5.33
N GLN A 69 17.72 12.59 -6.43
CA GLN A 69 17.21 13.15 -7.70
C GLN A 69 15.84 13.84 -7.57
N ILE A 70 15.06 13.50 -6.54
CA ILE A 70 13.75 14.11 -6.29
C ILE A 70 13.84 15.62 -6.05
N TYR A 71 14.95 16.11 -5.46
CA TYR A 71 15.17 17.55 -5.25
C TYR A 71 15.32 18.31 -6.57
N ASN A 72 15.72 17.64 -7.65
CA ASN A 72 15.75 18.23 -8.99
C ASN A 72 14.34 18.35 -9.62
N GLN A 73 13.35 17.64 -9.07
CA GLN A 73 11.99 17.55 -9.62
C GLN A 73 10.95 18.27 -8.76
N VAL A 74 11.22 18.44 -7.47
CA VAL A 74 10.32 19.00 -6.47
C VAL A 74 11.12 19.80 -5.46
N ASP A 75 10.65 21.00 -5.14
CA ASP A 75 11.12 21.74 -3.97
C ASP A 75 10.54 21.10 -2.71
N ILE A 76 11.39 20.45 -1.92
CA ILE A 76 11.03 19.66 -0.75
C ILE A 76 11.33 20.47 0.50
N THR A 77 10.29 20.72 1.30
CA THR A 77 10.42 21.34 2.61
C THR A 77 11.05 20.38 3.61
N LEU A 78 11.61 20.92 4.70
CA LEU A 78 12.16 20.10 5.79
C LEU A 78 11.12 19.10 6.34
N GLN A 79 9.85 19.52 6.49
CA GLN A 79 8.78 18.66 6.97
C GLN A 79 8.50 17.50 6.00
N GLU A 80 8.45 17.78 4.70
CA GLU A 80 8.26 16.74 3.68
C GLU A 80 9.44 15.77 3.63
N LYS A 81 10.66 16.26 3.80
CA LYS A 81 11.85 15.42 3.96
C LYS A 81 11.74 14.48 5.16
N ILE A 82 11.32 14.99 6.32
CA ILE A 82 11.10 14.18 7.53
C ILE A 82 10.04 13.10 7.24
N MET A 83 8.91 13.46 6.64
CA MET A 83 7.86 12.49 6.29
C MET A 83 8.35 11.41 5.31
N LEU A 84 9.15 11.77 4.31
CA LEU A 84 9.74 10.81 3.37
C LEU A 84 10.68 9.83 4.09
N LEU A 85 11.49 10.32 5.04
CA LEU A 85 12.35 9.46 5.87
C LEU A 85 11.52 8.51 6.73
N GLU A 86 10.43 8.98 7.33
CA GLU A 86 9.52 8.11 8.09
C GLU A 86 8.82 7.08 7.20
N ILE A 87 8.44 7.44 5.97
CA ILE A 87 7.89 6.48 5.00
C ILE A 87 8.92 5.40 4.68
N ILE A 88 10.19 5.76 4.47
CA ILE A 88 11.27 4.78 4.26
C ILE A 88 11.39 3.83 5.46
N GLU A 89 11.25 4.31 6.70
CA GLU A 89 11.25 3.45 7.89
C GLU A 89 10.06 2.47 7.90
N THR A 90 8.87 2.92 7.49
CA THR A 90 7.70 2.03 7.38
C THR A 90 7.87 0.95 6.30
N LEU A 91 8.58 1.28 5.21
CA LEU A 91 8.93 0.34 4.14
C LEU A 91 10.07 -0.61 4.56
N ALA A 92 11.01 -0.14 5.38
CA ALA A 92 12.06 -0.97 5.95
C ALA A 92 11.46 -2.03 6.89
N PHE A 93 10.44 -1.65 7.68
CA PHE A 93 9.66 -2.61 8.45
C PHE A 93 9.01 -3.68 7.56
N ASP A 94 8.47 -3.29 6.40
CA ASP A 94 7.86 -4.21 5.44
C ASP A 94 8.90 -5.17 4.81
N ALA A 95 10.05 -4.64 4.43
CA ALA A 95 11.17 -5.43 3.92
C ALA A 95 11.69 -6.42 4.97
N MET A 96 11.84 -5.99 6.23
CA MET A 96 12.34 -6.82 7.34
C MET A 96 11.42 -8.00 7.64
N ARG A 97 10.10 -7.82 7.53
CA ARG A 97 9.13 -8.87 7.83
C ARG A 97 8.91 -9.86 6.69
N CYS A 98 9.54 -9.68 5.53
CA CYS A 98 9.45 -10.67 4.44
C CYS A 98 9.86 -12.06 4.96
N GLY A 99 8.96 -13.05 4.87
CA GLY A 99 9.15 -14.39 5.41
C GLY A 99 8.97 -14.55 6.93
N ILE A 100 8.65 -13.48 7.66
CA ILE A 100 8.47 -13.45 9.11
C ILE A 100 7.05 -13.05 9.44
N ALA A 101 6.39 -13.79 10.32
CA ALA A 101 5.09 -13.39 10.79
C ALA A 101 5.17 -12.28 11.83
N VAL A 102 4.23 -11.34 11.73
CA VAL A 102 4.11 -10.19 12.61
C VAL A 102 2.73 -10.18 13.24
N GLU A 103 2.64 -9.69 14.48
CA GLU A 103 1.37 -9.41 15.15
C GLU A 103 0.52 -8.41 14.34
N PHE A 104 -0.79 -8.65 14.33
CA PHE A 104 -1.73 -7.88 13.53
C PHE A 104 -1.75 -6.40 13.92
N GLU A 105 -1.68 -6.12 15.22
CA GLU A 105 -1.68 -4.77 15.79
C GLU A 105 -0.47 -3.97 15.31
N ARG A 106 0.69 -4.63 15.18
CA ARG A 106 1.93 -4.00 14.70
C ARG A 106 1.88 -3.72 13.19
N LEU A 107 1.25 -4.60 12.42
CA LEU A 107 0.96 -4.34 10.99
C LEU A 107 0.00 -3.16 10.85
N GLU A 108 -1.10 -3.17 11.59
CA GLU A 108 -2.10 -2.11 11.59
C GLU A 108 -1.47 -0.76 11.96
N GLU A 109 -0.64 -0.70 13.00
CA GLU A 109 0.06 0.52 13.41
C GLU A 109 0.97 1.05 12.30
N ASN A 110 1.81 0.19 11.70
CA ASN A 110 2.74 0.58 10.64
C ASN A 110 2.01 1.14 9.41
N TYR A 111 1.01 0.42 8.90
CA TYR A 111 0.27 0.84 7.72
C TYR A 111 -0.63 2.05 7.98
N LYS A 112 -1.21 2.18 9.19
CA LYS A 112 -1.92 3.41 9.56
C LYS A 112 -0.99 4.61 9.59
N ARG A 113 0.21 4.46 10.17
CA ARG A 113 1.24 5.52 10.18
C ARG A 113 1.65 5.90 8.76
N GLN A 114 1.94 4.93 7.91
CA GLN A 114 2.28 5.17 6.50
C GLN A 114 1.14 5.91 5.76
N GLY A 115 -0.11 5.51 5.97
CA GLY A 115 -1.28 6.18 5.40
C GLY A 115 -1.41 7.63 5.84
N LEU A 116 -1.14 7.95 7.11
CA LEU A 116 -1.13 9.33 7.62
C LEU A 116 0.00 10.15 6.98
N LEU A 117 1.20 9.60 6.89
CA LEU A 117 2.36 10.27 6.30
C LEU A 117 2.12 10.60 4.82
N ILE A 118 1.57 9.65 4.04
CA ILE A 118 1.23 9.88 2.64
C ILE A 118 0.11 10.92 2.53
N ALA A 119 -0.91 10.86 3.39
CA ALA A 119 -2.00 11.82 3.42
C ALA A 119 -1.52 13.25 3.68
N GLU A 120 -0.58 13.42 4.62
CA GLU A 120 0.04 14.71 4.95
C GLU A 120 0.98 15.18 3.84
N LEU A 121 1.89 14.32 3.37
CA LEU A 121 2.85 14.60 2.30
C LEU A 121 2.17 15.07 1.01
N THR A 122 1.03 14.46 0.68
CA THR A 122 0.29 14.79 -0.53
C THR A 122 -0.64 15.98 -0.35
N GLY A 123 -0.83 16.49 0.88
CA GLY A 123 -1.75 17.60 1.16
C GLY A 123 -3.21 17.37 0.73
N ILE A 124 -3.56 16.13 0.34
CA ILE A 124 -4.92 15.75 -0.09
C ILE A 124 -5.89 15.92 1.09
N PHE A 125 -5.38 15.81 2.31
CA PHE A 125 -6.16 15.90 3.53
C PHE A 125 -5.66 17.06 4.39
N LYS A 126 -6.58 17.94 4.81
CA LYS A 126 -6.26 19.17 5.57
C LYS A 126 -5.68 18.91 6.97
N THR A 127 -5.74 17.67 7.49
CA THR A 127 -5.28 17.35 8.85
C THR A 127 -4.67 15.95 8.91
N ALA A 128 -3.37 15.89 9.17
CA ALA A 128 -2.61 14.65 9.42
C ALA A 128 -3.08 13.87 10.66
N SER A 129 -3.86 14.50 11.53
CA SER A 129 -4.43 13.86 12.73
C SER A 129 -5.74 13.12 12.48
N ASP A 130 -6.25 13.09 11.24
CA ASP A 130 -7.52 12.44 10.97
C ASP A 130 -7.37 10.91 10.99
N LYS A 131 -7.63 10.29 12.15
CA LYS A 131 -7.66 8.83 12.30
C LYS A 131 -8.56 8.13 11.27
N THR A 132 -9.52 8.85 10.67
CA THR A 132 -10.38 8.33 9.61
C THR A 132 -9.59 8.05 8.33
N ILE A 133 -8.59 8.85 7.95
CA ILE A 133 -7.80 8.57 6.74
C ILE A 133 -6.88 7.36 6.93
N ALA A 134 -6.29 7.23 8.12
CA ALA A 134 -5.53 6.03 8.49
C ALA A 134 -6.38 4.76 8.39
N ASN A 135 -7.64 4.82 8.84
CA ASN A 135 -8.58 3.71 8.73
C ASN A 135 -8.96 3.38 7.28
N VAL A 136 -9.12 4.39 6.41
CA VAL A 136 -9.38 4.19 4.97
C VAL A 136 -8.18 3.55 4.29
N TYR A 137 -6.97 4.04 4.57
CA TYR A 137 -5.74 3.48 4.04
C TYR A 137 -5.55 2.03 4.49
N TRP A 138 -5.72 1.76 5.79
CA TRP A 138 -5.65 0.41 6.34
C TRP A 138 -6.70 -0.52 5.74
N ALA A 139 -7.92 -0.06 5.54
CA ALA A 139 -8.94 -0.83 4.85
C ALA A 139 -8.50 -1.20 3.42
N GLY A 140 -7.89 -0.26 2.69
CA GLY A 140 -7.31 -0.52 1.38
C GLY A 140 -6.24 -1.61 1.40
N VAL A 141 -5.28 -1.53 2.33
CA VAL A 141 -4.24 -2.55 2.52
C VAL A 141 -4.83 -3.92 2.83
N LEU A 142 -5.86 -3.98 3.68
CA LEU A 142 -6.55 -5.23 3.99
C LEU A 142 -7.26 -5.83 2.78
N PHE A 143 -7.86 -4.98 1.93
CA PHE A 143 -8.48 -5.45 0.68
C PHE A 143 -7.43 -5.97 -0.31
N ASP A 144 -6.34 -5.24 -0.52
CA ASP A 144 -5.26 -5.66 -1.40
C ASP A 144 -4.64 -6.97 -0.86
N THR A 145 -4.36 -7.07 0.44
CA THR A 145 -3.88 -8.31 1.10
C THR A 145 -4.85 -9.48 0.92
N ALA A 146 -6.16 -9.25 1.03
CA ALA A 146 -7.16 -10.30 0.86
C ALA A 146 -7.26 -10.77 -0.60
N CYS A 147 -6.99 -9.89 -1.56
CA CYS A 147 -7.07 -10.18 -3.00
C CYS A 147 -5.77 -10.78 -3.56
N ASP A 148 -4.61 -10.30 -3.10
CA ASP A 148 -3.28 -10.66 -3.60
C ASP A 148 -2.60 -11.74 -2.76
N LEU A 149 -3.37 -12.38 -1.89
CA LEU A 149 -2.93 -13.38 -0.93
C LEU A 149 -2.16 -14.57 -1.56
N GLU A 150 -2.51 -14.99 -2.77
CA GLU A 150 -1.76 -16.03 -3.50
C GLU A 150 -0.42 -15.51 -4.04
N ILE A 151 -0.36 -14.23 -4.44
CA ILE A 151 0.85 -13.56 -4.93
C ILE A 151 1.80 -13.32 -3.75
N ASP A 152 1.29 -12.79 -2.63
CA ASP A 152 2.05 -12.54 -1.40
C ASP A 152 2.71 -13.83 -0.87
N LEU A 153 1.96 -14.94 -0.87
CA LEU A 153 2.49 -16.24 -0.47
C LEU A 153 3.61 -16.75 -1.38
N LYS A 154 3.56 -16.47 -2.69
CA LYS A 154 4.62 -16.80 -3.65
C LYS A 154 5.84 -15.89 -3.48
N ALA A 155 5.62 -14.62 -3.13
CA ALA A 155 6.65 -13.63 -2.83
C ALA A 155 7.32 -13.84 -1.45
N GLY A 156 6.80 -14.76 -0.64
CA GLY A 156 7.33 -15.04 0.70
C GLY A 156 6.79 -14.10 1.78
N TYR A 157 5.89 -13.18 1.45
CA TYR A 157 5.18 -12.38 2.43
C TYR A 157 4.10 -13.24 3.10
N LEU A 158 4.30 -13.54 4.38
CA LEU A 158 3.26 -14.05 5.25
C LEU A 158 2.63 -12.83 5.93
N ASN A 159 1.61 -12.24 5.32
CA ASN A 159 0.75 -11.21 5.93
C ASN A 159 -0.15 -11.79 7.04
N CYS A 160 0.38 -12.75 7.78
CA CYS A 160 -0.33 -13.71 8.59
C CYS A 160 0.43 -13.90 9.92
N PRO A 161 -0.26 -13.90 11.07
CA PRO A 161 0.37 -14.22 12.35
C PRO A 161 0.92 -15.66 12.34
N ALA A 162 2.03 -15.87 13.05
CA ALA A 162 3.01 -16.94 12.86
C ALA A 162 2.49 -18.35 12.58
N ALA A 163 3.02 -18.98 11.53
CA ALA A 163 2.86 -20.42 11.31
C ALA A 163 4.10 -21.03 10.62
N ASP A 164 4.63 -22.10 11.21
CA ASP A 164 5.73 -22.94 10.72
C ASP A 164 5.43 -23.61 9.35
N GLU A 165 6.34 -24.40 8.75
CA GLU A 165 6.12 -25.02 7.41
C GLU A 165 4.87 -25.93 7.32
N LYS A 166 4.51 -26.61 8.42
CA LYS A 166 3.24 -27.35 8.53
C LYS A 166 2.05 -26.40 8.66
N GLY A 167 2.25 -25.29 9.37
CA GLY A 167 1.41 -24.11 9.42
C GLY A 167 1.16 -23.50 8.04
N LYS A 168 2.18 -23.30 7.19
CA LYS A 168 2.10 -22.71 5.85
C LYS A 168 1.15 -23.46 4.91
N LYS A 169 1.18 -24.80 4.91
CA LYS A 169 0.25 -25.65 4.11
C LYS A 169 -1.18 -25.72 4.68
N ARG A 170 -1.34 -25.71 6.01
CA ARG A 170 -2.67 -25.59 6.67
C ARG A 170 -3.24 -24.18 6.50
N TRP A 171 -2.37 -23.17 6.51
CA TRP A 171 -2.72 -21.77 6.29
C TRP A 171 -3.16 -21.56 4.86
N GLN A 172 -2.46 -22.03 3.82
CA GLN A 172 -2.96 -21.96 2.42
C GLN A 172 -4.42 -22.39 2.22
N ARG A 173 -4.93 -23.35 3.02
CA ARG A 173 -6.36 -23.76 3.00
C ARG A 173 -7.26 -22.97 3.98
N LYS A 174 -6.72 -22.40 5.07
CA LYS A 174 -7.40 -21.45 5.97
C LYS A 174 -7.39 -20.00 5.45
N ILE A 175 -6.55 -19.68 4.47
CA ILE A 175 -6.22 -18.33 4.00
C ILE A 175 -7.34 -17.70 3.18
N THR A 176 -8.10 -18.49 2.42
CA THR A 176 -9.40 -18.08 1.87
C THR A 176 -10.47 -17.89 2.95
N VAL A 177 -10.23 -18.29 4.20
CA VAL A 177 -11.17 -18.07 5.31
C VAL A 177 -10.71 -16.89 6.17
N GLU A 178 -9.42 -16.80 6.51
CA GLU A 178 -8.85 -15.71 7.33
C GLU A 178 -8.74 -14.38 6.54
N GLY A 179 -8.33 -14.40 5.26
CA GLY A 179 -8.39 -13.19 4.41
C GLY A 179 -9.81 -12.66 4.24
N PHE A 180 -10.80 -13.56 4.16
CA PHE A 180 -12.21 -13.19 4.17
C PHE A 180 -12.70 -12.65 5.52
N LYS A 181 -12.04 -12.98 6.65
CA LYS A 181 -12.33 -12.35 7.95
C LYS A 181 -11.80 -10.91 8.04
N LEU A 182 -10.82 -10.54 7.22
CA LEU A 182 -10.35 -9.16 7.11
C LEU A 182 -11.38 -8.26 6.41
N LEU A 183 -12.19 -8.83 5.49
CA LEU A 183 -13.17 -8.07 4.71
C LEU A 183 -14.23 -7.39 5.60
N PRO A 184 -14.92 -8.07 6.56
CA PRO A 184 -15.83 -7.39 7.48
C PRO A 184 -15.19 -6.22 8.25
N TYR A 185 -13.92 -6.37 8.66
CA TYR A 185 -13.21 -5.31 9.35
C TYR A 185 -12.91 -4.13 8.41
N ALA A 186 -12.41 -4.39 7.20
CA ALA A 186 -12.18 -3.38 6.18
C ALA A 186 -13.48 -2.63 5.80
N PHE A 187 -14.60 -3.35 5.66
CA PHE A 187 -15.91 -2.73 5.44
C PHE A 187 -16.37 -1.86 6.60
N LYS A 188 -16.16 -2.29 7.86
CA LYS A 188 -16.48 -1.48 9.04
C LYS A 188 -15.71 -0.15 9.04
N LEU A 189 -14.43 -0.18 8.68
CA LEU A 189 -13.59 1.02 8.54
C LEU A 189 -14.11 1.95 7.43
N LEU A 190 -14.41 1.42 6.23
CA LEU A 190 -14.97 2.20 5.13
C LEU A 190 -16.32 2.84 5.47
N VAL A 191 -17.21 2.09 6.13
CA VAL A 191 -18.53 2.58 6.56
C VAL A 191 -18.38 3.76 7.53
N SER A 192 -17.43 3.67 8.47
CA SER A 192 -17.15 4.78 9.41
C SER A 192 -16.60 6.03 8.72
N ALA A 193 -15.93 5.87 7.57
CA ALA A 193 -15.32 6.96 6.81
C ALA A 193 -16.25 7.57 5.74
N ARG A 194 -17.37 6.91 5.41
CA ARG A 194 -18.20 7.23 4.22
C ARG A 194 -18.69 8.67 4.15
N ASN A 195 -19.02 9.28 5.29
CA ASN A 195 -19.57 10.65 5.31
C ASN A 195 -18.49 11.71 5.06
N ARG A 196 -17.23 11.40 5.39
CA ARG A 196 -16.10 12.33 5.28
C ARG A 196 -15.27 12.10 4.02
N TYR A 197 -15.19 10.85 3.56
CA TYR A 197 -14.36 10.41 2.44
C TYR A 197 -15.13 9.55 1.43
N GLY A 198 -16.40 9.88 1.19
CA GLY A 198 -17.30 9.07 0.35
C GLY A 198 -16.75 8.73 -1.04
N PHE A 199 -16.03 9.66 -1.67
CA PHE A 199 -15.37 9.41 -2.96
C PHE A 199 -14.26 8.35 -2.88
N PHE A 200 -13.38 8.41 -1.88
CA PHE A 200 -12.31 7.42 -1.69
C PHE A 200 -12.86 6.05 -1.28
N VAL A 201 -13.87 6.05 -0.40
CA VAL A 201 -14.61 4.84 -0.03
C VAL A 201 -15.24 4.19 -1.27
N PHE A 202 -15.81 5.00 -2.18
CA PHE A 202 -16.33 4.53 -3.46
C PHE A 202 -15.24 3.91 -4.34
N LEU A 203 -14.07 4.53 -4.48
CA LEU A 203 -12.97 3.99 -5.28
C LEU A 203 -12.47 2.64 -4.76
N ILE A 204 -12.24 2.52 -3.44
CA ILE A 204 -11.81 1.26 -2.82
C ILE A 204 -12.88 0.18 -3.00
N SER A 205 -14.15 0.52 -2.78
CA SER A 205 -15.27 -0.43 -2.94
C SER A 205 -15.42 -0.91 -4.38
N THR A 206 -15.17 -0.03 -5.36
CA THR A 206 -15.23 -0.38 -6.80
C THR A 206 -14.09 -1.31 -7.19
N ARG A 207 -12.87 -1.04 -6.71
CA ARG A 207 -11.71 -1.93 -6.89
C ARG A 207 -11.96 -3.31 -6.26
N PHE A 208 -12.52 -3.36 -5.05
CA PHE A 208 -12.86 -4.61 -4.39
C PHE A 208 -13.96 -5.40 -5.14
N ALA A 209 -15.04 -4.74 -5.56
CA ALA A 209 -16.11 -5.38 -6.32
C ALA A 209 -15.57 -6.00 -7.62
N TYR A 210 -14.64 -5.29 -8.28
CA TYR A 210 -13.97 -5.77 -9.46
C TYR A 210 -13.04 -6.96 -9.18
N LEU A 211 -12.15 -6.90 -8.19
CA LEU A 211 -11.28 -8.02 -7.82
C LEU A 211 -12.09 -9.26 -7.41
N SER A 212 -13.20 -9.05 -6.69
CA SER A 212 -14.15 -10.12 -6.33
C SER A 212 -14.84 -10.73 -7.55
N SER A 213 -15.19 -9.93 -8.55
CA SER A 213 -15.77 -10.42 -9.81
C SER A 213 -14.79 -11.27 -10.62
N ARG A 214 -13.48 -10.96 -10.59
CA ARG A 214 -12.43 -11.80 -11.18
C ARG A 214 -12.36 -13.17 -10.51
N PHE A 215 -12.46 -13.21 -9.18
CA PHE A 215 -12.46 -14.48 -8.44
C PHE A 215 -13.67 -15.35 -8.79
N LEU A 216 -14.84 -14.73 -8.96
CA LEU A 216 -16.08 -15.43 -9.33
C LEU A 216 -16.08 -15.94 -10.79
N LEU A 217 -15.36 -15.29 -11.71
CA LEU A 217 -15.30 -15.65 -13.14
C LEU A 217 -14.22 -16.70 -13.48
N VAL A 218 -13.26 -16.94 -12.57
CA VAL A 218 -12.21 -17.98 -12.74
C VAL A 218 -12.67 -19.34 -12.19
N ARG A 219 -13.87 -19.41 -11.60
CA ARG A 219 -14.60 -20.64 -11.25
C ARG A 219 -15.86 -20.79 -12.10
#